data_AF-A0A974BH70-F1
#
_entry.id   AF-A0A974BH70-F1
#
_cell.length_a   1.000
_cell.length_b   1.000
_cell.length_c   1.000
_cell.angle_alpha   90.00
_cell.angle_beta   90.00
_cell.angle_gamma   90.00
#
_symmetry.space_group_name_H-M   'P 1'
#
loop_
_entity.id
_entity.type
_entity.pdbx_description
1 polymer ?
#
loop_
_entity_poly.entity_id
_entity_poly.type
_entity_poly.pdbx_seq_one_letter_code
_entity_poly.pdbx_strand_id
1 'polypeptide(L)' 'MKFITAKEAGEKWGISDRRVQILCKQGRIKGAYRLGWTWAIPEDAEKPMDGRLKPAE' A
#
# COMPACT_ATOMS: atom_id res chain seq x y z
N MET A 1 17.09 4.21 -1.58
CA MET A 1 15.63 4.13 -1.38
C MET A 1 15.00 3.57 -2.64
N LYS A 2 14.44 2.36 -2.57
CA LYS A 2 13.77 1.73 -3.71
C LYS A 2 12.26 1.92 -3.55
N PHE A 3 11.60 2.35 -4.61
CA PHE A 3 10.15 2.51 -4.65
C PHE A 3 9.58 1.46 -5.59
N ILE A 4 8.49 0.86 -5.17
CA ILE A 4 7.69 -0.07 -5.94
C ILE A 4 6.36 0.60 -6.32
N THR A 5 5.76 0.13 -7.39
CA THR A 5 4.46 0.62 -7.84
C THR A 5 3.32 0.05 -6.98
N ALA A 6 2.12 0.63 -7.07
CA ALA A 6 0.93 0.06 -6.44
C ALA A 6 0.65 -1.39 -6.86
N LYS A 7 1.06 -1.77 -8.08
CA LYS A 7 0.90 -3.13 -8.60
C LYS A 7 1.84 -4.10 -7.89
N GLU A 8 3.12 -3.79 -7.85
CA GLU A 8 4.14 -4.59 -7.15
C GLU A 8 3.87 -4.68 -5.65
N ALA A 9 3.48 -3.57 -5.02
CA ALA A 9 3.07 -3.58 -3.62
C ALA A 9 1.83 -4.47 -3.40
N GLY A 10 0.91 -4.50 -4.36
CA GLY A 10 -0.25 -5.39 -4.34
C GLY A 10 0.14 -6.86 -4.37
N GLU A 11 1.06 -7.22 -5.28
CA GLU A 11 1.61 -8.59 -5.36
C GLU A 11 2.36 -8.96 -4.07
N LYS A 12 3.19 -8.06 -3.54
CA LYS A 12 3.96 -8.27 -2.29
C LYS A 12 3.06 -8.45 -1.07
N TRP A 13 1.95 -7.72 -0.99
CA TRP A 13 1.04 -7.75 0.16
C TRP A 13 -0.16 -8.70 -0.02
N GLY A 14 -0.27 -9.35 -1.19
CA GLY A 14 -1.37 -10.21 -1.57
C GLY A 14 -2.72 -9.47 -1.62
N ILE A 15 -2.74 -8.22 -2.07
CA ILE A 15 -3.96 -7.41 -2.21
C ILE A 15 -4.06 -6.80 -3.61
N SER A 16 -5.27 -6.49 -4.07
CA SER A 16 -5.46 -5.83 -5.36
C SER A 16 -4.80 -4.45 -5.40
N ASP A 17 -4.32 -4.04 -6.57
CA ASP A 17 -3.76 -2.70 -6.84
C ASP A 17 -4.71 -1.59 -6.35
N ARG A 18 -6.02 -1.75 -6.53
CA ARG A 18 -7.02 -0.79 -6.08
C ARG A 18 -7.04 -0.64 -4.57
N ARG A 19 -6.79 -1.73 -3.81
CA ARG A 19 -6.69 -1.68 -2.35
C ARG A 19 -5.42 -0.93 -1.93
N VAL A 20 -4.30 -1.18 -2.60
CA VAL A 20 -3.05 -0.46 -2.39
C VAL A 20 -3.24 1.04 -2.62
N GLN A 21 -3.86 1.43 -3.73
CA GLN A 21 -4.15 2.84 -4.03
C GLN A 21 -5.03 3.50 -2.96
N ILE A 22 -6.02 2.79 -2.43
CA ILE A 22 -6.85 3.28 -1.32
C ILE A 22 -6.00 3.49 -0.06
N LEU A 23 -5.12 2.55 0.29
CA LEU A 23 -4.23 2.67 1.45
C LEU A 23 -3.28 3.86 1.31
N CYS A 24 -2.78 4.10 0.10
CA CYS A 24 -1.94 5.25 -0.20
C CYS A 24 -2.73 6.56 -0.07
N LYS A 25 -3.94 6.61 -0.63
CA LYS A 25 -4.85 7.77 -0.52
C LYS A 25 -5.26 8.06 0.93
N GLN A 26 -5.42 7.02 1.73
CA GLN A 26 -5.73 7.14 3.16
C GLN A 26 -4.50 7.53 4.01
N GLY A 27 -3.31 7.67 3.42
CA GLY A 27 -2.09 7.99 4.15
C GLY A 27 -1.63 6.89 5.11
N ARG A 28 -2.08 5.64 4.91
CA ARG A 28 -1.74 4.51 5.78
C ARG A 28 -0.35 3.93 5.49
N ILE A 29 0.23 4.27 4.35
CA ILE A 29 1.55 3.81 3.91
C ILE A 29 2.52 4.97 4.07
N LYS A 30 3.41 4.87 5.06
CA LYS A 30 4.37 5.92 5.37
C LYS A 30 5.39 6.04 4.24
N GLY A 31 5.58 7.25 3.72
CA GLY A 31 6.50 7.50 2.61
C GLY A 31 5.94 7.13 1.23
N ALA A 32 4.69 6.67 1.13
CA ALA A 32 4.03 6.56 -0.17
C ALA A 32 3.58 7.94 -0.66
N TYR A 33 3.85 8.22 -1.94
CA TYR A 33 3.42 9.46 -2.58
C TYR A 33 2.95 9.20 -4.00
N ARG A 34 2.09 10.09 -4.49
CA ARG A 34 1.54 9.99 -5.84
C ARG A 34 2.53 10.58 -6.84
N LEU A 35 3.04 9.76 -7.75
CA LEU A 35 3.92 10.16 -8.84
C LEU A 35 3.10 10.23 -10.14
N GLY A 36 2.44 11.37 -10.37
CA GLY A 36 1.55 11.55 -11.51
C GLY A 36 0.33 10.63 -11.46
N TRP A 37 0.30 9.62 -12.34
CA TRP A 37 -0.76 8.60 -12.41
C TRP A 37 -0.48 7.35 -11.58
N THR A 38 0.76 7.14 -11.12
CA THR A 38 1.12 5.99 -10.30
C THR A 38 1.37 6.37 -8.85
N TRP A 39 1.46 5.37 -7.98
CA TRP A 39 1.91 5.54 -6.60
C TRP A 39 3.33 4.99 -6.48
N ALA A 40 4.21 5.82 -5.93
CA ALA A 40 5.53 5.41 -5.47
C ALA A 40 5.40 4.98 -4.01
N ILE A 41 5.56 3.69 -3.75
CA ILE A 41 5.46 3.10 -2.42
C ILE A 41 6.86 2.63 -2.04
N PRO A 42 7.38 2.92 -0.84
CA PRO A 42 8.66 2.40 -0.42
C PRO A 42 8.64 0.87 -0.44
N GLU A 43 9.67 0.23 -0.99
CA GLU A 43 9.85 -1.23 -0.92
C GLU A 43 9.80 -1.75 0.53
N ASP A 44 10.34 -0.96 1.45
CA ASP A 44 10.43 -1.22 2.88
C ASP A 44 9.10 -0.98 3.62
N ALA A 45 8.08 -0.44 2.93
CA ALA A 45 6.79 -0.23 3.54
C ALA A 45 6.09 -1.58 3.77
N GLU A 46 5.74 -1.84 5.02
CA GLU A 46 4.91 -2.98 5.39
C GLU A 46 3.43 -2.72 5.11
N LYS A 47 2.69 -3.81 4.88
CA LYS A 47 1.24 -3.77 4.68
C LYS A 47 0.60 -3.15 5.92
N PRO A 48 -0.09 -2.00 5.82
CA PRO A 48 -0.78 -1.43 6.97
C PRO A 48 -1.89 -2.41 7.40
N MET A 49 -1.97 -2.68 8.69
CA MET A 49 -2.94 -3.60 9.27
C MET A 49 -4.35 -3.20 8.82
N ASP A 50 -5.00 -4.04 8.00
CA ASP A 50 -6.30 -3.72 7.43
C ASP A 50 -7.33 -3.78 8.57
N GLY A 51 -7.81 -2.62 9.05
CA GLY A 51 -8.72 -2.53 10.20
C GLY A 51 -10.11 -3.14 9.96
N ARG A 52 -10.30 -3.88 8.86
CA ARG A 52 -11.48 -4.71 8.61
C ARG A 52 -11.39 -6.09 9.25
N LEU A 53 -10.19 -6.57 9.55
CA LEU A 53 -10.03 -7.75 10.40
C LEU A 53 -10.18 -7.25 11.84
N LYS A 54 -11.40 -7.27 12.36
CA LYS A 54 -11.59 -7.40 13.80
C LYS A 54 -10.85 -8.70 14.19
N PRO A 55 -9.95 -8.72 15.18
CA PRO A 55 -9.57 -10.00 15.76
C PRO A 55 -10.87 -10.69 16.16
N ALA A 56 -11.08 -11.90 15.65
CA ALA A 56 -12.12 -12.75 16.18
C ALA A 56 -11.79 -12.93 17.67
N GLU A 57 -12.69 -12.45 18.52
CA GLU A 57 -12.70 -12.70 19.95
C GLU A 57 -12.93 -14.19 20.23
#